data_AF-A0A498SUA6-F1
#
_entry.id   AF-A0A498SUA6-F1
#
_cell.length_a   1.000
_cell.length_b   1.000
_cell.length_c   1.000
_cell.angle_alpha   90.00
_cell.angle_beta   90.00
_cell.angle_gamma   90.00
#
_symmetry.space_group_name_H-M   'P 1'
#
loop_
_entity.id
_entity.type
_entity.pdbx_description
1 polymer ?
#
loop_
_entity_poly.entity_id
_entity_poly.type
_entity_poly.pdbx_seq_one_letter_code
_entity_poly.pdbx_strand_id
1 'polypeptide(L)'
;MDVPPVMDSTLPPPGWVRIELEPVNIPLEHDDSILLSAIQSVIPGAHGLYYKDEDRKKALKYNGATGCILKGPAGWNSKPIYVVLGLSYFQYMNNK
;
A
#
# COMPACT_ATOMS: atom_id res chain seq x y z
N MET A 1 -21.11 35.67 -3.64
CA MET A 1 -21.10 34.25 -4.01
C MET A 1 -20.13 33.57 -3.06
N ASP A 2 -20.64 32.88 -2.04
CA ASP A 2 -19.81 32.05 -1.16
C ASP A 2 -19.30 30.85 -1.96
N VAL A 3 -18.00 30.84 -2.24
CA VAL A 3 -17.33 29.68 -2.84
C VAL A 3 -17.23 28.63 -1.73
N PRO A 4 -17.79 27.42 -1.88
CA PRO A 4 -17.67 26.40 -0.86
C PRO A 4 -16.18 26.11 -0.62
N PRO A 5 -15.75 25.87 0.63
CA PRO A 5 -14.37 25.56 0.92
C PRO A 5 -13.97 24.32 0.11
N VAL A 6 -12.91 24.46 -0.68
CA VAL A 6 -12.28 23.33 -1.36
C VAL A 6 -11.94 22.32 -0.28
N MET A 7 -12.69 21.23 -0.21
CA MET A 7 -12.36 20.13 0.69
C MET A 7 -11.03 19.57 0.20
N ASP A 8 -9.96 19.93 0.90
CA ASP A 8 -8.65 19.35 0.70
C ASP A 8 -8.78 17.85 0.91
N SER A 9 -8.75 17.10 -0.20
CA SER A 9 -8.99 15.67 -0.22
C SER A 9 -7.89 14.88 0.48
N THR A 10 -6.85 15.57 0.96
CA THR A 10 -5.78 15.00 1.77
C THR A 10 -6.11 14.90 3.26
N LEU A 11 -7.18 15.57 3.73
CA LEU A 11 -7.62 15.49 5.11
C LEU A 11 -8.57 14.30 5.32
N PRO A 12 -8.36 13.50 6.39
CA PRO A 12 -9.26 12.41 6.72
C PRO A 12 -10.67 12.95 7.05
N PRO A 13 -11.75 12.17 6.81
CA PRO A 13 -13.11 12.57 7.19
C PRO A 13 -13.22 12.89 8.68
N PRO A 14 -14.21 13.69 9.12
CA PRO A 14 -14.45 13.94 10.53
C PRO A 14 -14.54 12.64 11.33
N GLY A 15 -13.79 12.54 12.43
CA GLY A 15 -13.72 11.33 13.27
C GLY A 15 -12.67 10.29 12.83
N TRP A 16 -11.91 10.55 11.76
CA TRP A 16 -10.83 9.68 11.30
C TRP A 16 -9.46 10.33 11.56
N VAL A 17 -8.49 9.49 11.94
CA VAL A 17 -7.09 9.89 12.10
C VAL A 17 -6.24 9.22 11.03
N ARG A 18 -5.31 9.98 10.45
CA ARG A 18 -4.31 9.44 9.53
C ARG A 18 -3.14 8.91 10.35
N ILE A 19 -2.87 7.62 10.24
CA ILE A 19 -1.73 6.95 10.86
C ILE A 19 -0.70 6.67 9.76
N GLU A 20 0.55 7.01 10.02
CA GLU A 20 1.68 6.70 9.14
C GLU A 20 2.47 5.55 9.73
N LEU A 21 2.99 4.67 8.85
CA LEU A 21 3.85 3.56 9.24
C LEU A 21 5.29 3.92 8.87
N GLU A 22 6.23 3.62 9.76
CA GLU A 22 7.65 3.74 9.43
C GLU A 22 8.02 2.81 8.27
N PRO A 23 8.95 3.22 7.38
CA PRO A 23 9.43 2.35 6.32
C PRO A 23 10.01 1.04 6.87
N VAL A 24 9.64 -0.07 6.26
CA VAL A 24 10.12 -1.41 6.64
C VAL A 24 11.03 -1.99 5.57
N ASN A 25 12.05 -2.74 5.99
CA ASN A 25 12.93 -3.46 5.07
C ASN A 25 12.37 -4.85 4.80
N ILE A 26 12.25 -5.21 3.52
CA ILE A 26 11.73 -6.51 3.08
C ILE A 26 12.85 -7.26 2.34
N PRO A 27 13.09 -8.55 2.62
CA PRO A 27 14.08 -9.34 1.90
C PRO A 27 13.69 -9.47 0.42
N LEU A 28 14.70 -9.45 -0.44
CA LEU A 28 14.56 -9.74 -1.86
C LEU A 28 14.82 -11.23 -2.12
N GLU A 29 14.10 -11.77 -3.10
CA GLU A 29 14.39 -13.07 -3.69
C GLU A 29 15.59 -12.99 -4.64
N HIS A 30 16.07 -14.15 -5.12
CA HIS A 30 17.24 -14.24 -6.00
C HIS A 30 17.11 -13.46 -7.33
N ASP A 31 15.89 -13.21 -7.80
CA ASP A 31 15.58 -12.50 -9.03
C ASP A 31 15.25 -11.00 -8.81
N ASP A 32 15.63 -10.46 -7.64
CA ASP A 32 15.23 -9.14 -7.14
C ASP A 32 13.72 -8.95 -7.00
N SER A 33 12.92 -10.03 -6.96
CA SER A 33 11.49 -9.92 -6.66
C SER A 33 11.23 -9.89 -5.15
N ILE A 34 10.03 -9.52 -4.75
CA ILE A 34 9.60 -9.55 -3.35
C ILE A 34 8.48 -10.56 -3.19
N LEU A 35 8.63 -11.52 -2.29
CA LEU A 35 7.56 -12.44 -1.96
C LEU A 35 6.43 -11.72 -1.22
N LEU A 36 5.18 -11.84 -1.68
CA LEU A 36 4.04 -11.17 -1.04
C LEU A 36 3.88 -11.59 0.43
N SER A 37 4.14 -12.85 0.75
CA SER A 37 4.07 -13.36 2.12
C SER A 37 5.12 -12.74 3.05
N ALA A 38 6.29 -12.35 2.52
CA ALA A 38 7.31 -11.62 3.30
C ALA A 38 6.83 -10.21 3.67
N ILE A 39 5.99 -9.59 2.84
CA ILE A 39 5.34 -8.32 3.19
C ILE A 39 4.25 -8.55 4.23
N GLN A 40 3.43 -9.60 4.04
CA GLN A 40 2.30 -9.91 4.93
C GLN A 40 2.73 -10.29 6.35
N SER A 41 3.93 -10.83 6.53
CA SER A 41 4.48 -11.13 7.86
C SER A 41 4.81 -9.87 8.65
N VAL A 42 5.20 -8.77 7.98
CA VAL A 42 5.50 -7.47 8.60
C VAL A 42 4.26 -6.58 8.65
N ILE A 43 3.44 -6.63 7.61
CA ILE A 43 2.24 -5.81 7.43
C ILE A 43 1.05 -6.74 7.20
N PRO A 44 0.36 -7.16 8.28
CA PRO A 44 -0.84 -7.97 8.18
C PRO A 44 -1.89 -7.30 7.29
N GLY A 45 -2.49 -8.06 6.38
CA GLY A 45 -3.48 -7.54 5.43
C GLY A 45 -2.88 -6.89 4.18
N ALA A 46 -1.56 -6.92 3.98
CA ALA A 46 -0.96 -6.53 2.71
C ALA A 46 -1.49 -7.39 1.55
N HIS A 47 -1.91 -6.73 0.48
CA HIS A 47 -2.50 -7.38 -0.70
C HIS A 47 -1.75 -7.05 -1.99
N GLY A 48 -0.96 -5.97 -2.01
CA GLY A 48 -0.15 -5.60 -3.17
C GLY A 48 0.71 -4.39 -2.89
N LEU A 49 1.50 -3.99 -3.88
CA LEU A 49 2.38 -2.83 -3.81
C LEU A 49 2.09 -1.86 -4.94
N TYR A 50 2.30 -0.57 -4.68
CA TYR A 50 2.23 0.48 -5.70
C TYR A 50 3.28 1.56 -5.45
N TYR A 51 3.63 2.30 -6.49
CA TYR A 51 4.41 3.53 -6.37
C TYR A 51 3.60 4.70 -6.93
N LYS A 52 3.98 5.92 -6.54
CA LYS A 52 3.39 7.14 -7.10
C LYS A 52 4.28 7.69 -8.22
N ASP A 53 3.66 8.10 -9.32
CA ASP A 53 4.33 8.71 -10.46
C ASP A 53 3.47 9.86 -10.98
N GLU A 54 3.96 11.10 -10.88
CA GLU A 54 3.21 12.31 -11.26
C GLU A 54 1.77 12.31 -10.70
N ASP A 55 1.66 12.08 -9.38
CA ASP A 55 0.40 11.93 -8.63
C ASP A 55 -0.51 10.75 -9.00
N ARG A 56 -0.10 9.89 -9.94
CA ARG A 56 -0.81 8.66 -10.28
C ARG A 56 -0.26 7.47 -9.51
N LYS A 57 -1.16 6.64 -8.96
CA LYS A 57 -0.79 5.36 -8.36
C LYS A 57 -0.55 4.33 -9.47
N LYS A 58 0.63 3.72 -9.49
CA LYS A 58 1.00 2.63 -10.41
C LYS A 58 1.24 1.36 -9.61
N ALA A 59 0.40 0.35 -9.84
CA ALA A 59 0.53 -0.95 -9.19
C ALA A 59 1.75 -1.70 -9.71
N LEU A 60 2.45 -2.41 -8.82
CA LEU A 60 3.51 -3.33 -9.20
C LEU A 60 2.93 -4.67 -9.64
N LYS A 61 3.61 -5.33 -10.58
CA LYS A 61 3.12 -6.57 -11.18
C LYS A 61 3.30 -7.73 -10.21
N TYR A 62 2.21 -8.43 -9.92
CA TYR A 62 2.21 -9.67 -9.18
C TYR A 62 2.31 -10.87 -10.12
N ASN A 63 3.18 -11.83 -9.79
CA ASN A 63 3.30 -13.11 -10.48
C ASN A 63 2.56 -14.19 -9.70
N GLY A 64 1.37 -14.57 -10.17
CA GLY A 64 0.55 -15.60 -9.51
C GLY A 64 1.14 -17.00 -9.51
N ALA A 65 2.14 -17.29 -10.35
CA ALA A 65 2.79 -18.60 -10.36
C ALA A 65 3.83 -18.73 -9.23
N THR A 66 4.52 -17.64 -8.87
CA THR A 66 5.57 -17.66 -7.85
C THR A 66 5.17 -17.01 -6.53
N GLY A 67 4.10 -16.20 -6.53
CA GLY A 67 3.72 -15.39 -5.38
C GLY A 67 4.56 -14.12 -5.19
N CYS A 68 5.43 -13.80 -6.16
CA CYS A 68 6.33 -12.66 -6.08
C CYS A 68 5.76 -11.41 -6.76
N ILE A 69 6.16 -10.25 -6.25
CA ILE A 69 5.93 -8.94 -6.84
C ILE A 69 7.21 -8.50 -7.52
N LEU A 70 7.08 -8.09 -8.79
CA LEU A 70 8.19 -7.69 -9.63
C LEU A 70 8.47 -6.20 -9.49
N LYS A 71 9.76 -5.84 -9.55
CA LYS A 71 10.19 -4.44 -9.55
C LYS A 71 9.64 -3.69 -10.77
N GLY A 72 9.31 -2.42 -10.57
CA GLY A 72 8.97 -1.52 -11.68
C GLY A 72 10.19 -1.21 -12.55
N PRO A 73 10.01 -0.48 -13.67
CA PRO A 73 11.12 -0.12 -14.57
C PRO A 73 12.26 0.65 -13.89
N ALA A 74 11.93 1.44 -12.85
CA ALA A 74 12.88 2.21 -12.07
C ALA A 74 13.56 1.40 -10.94
N GLY A 75 13.17 0.14 -10.72
CA GLY A 75 13.65 -0.65 -9.57
C GLY A 75 13.01 -0.23 -8.24
N TRP A 76 13.50 -0.82 -7.15
CA TRP A 76 12.93 -0.64 -5.79
C TRP A 76 13.30 0.69 -5.14
N ASN A 77 14.49 1.22 -5.42
CA ASN A 77 15.08 2.33 -4.66
C ASN A 77 14.83 3.71 -5.28
N SER A 78 14.21 3.79 -6.46
CA SER A 78 14.00 5.08 -7.13
C SER A 78 12.81 5.87 -6.60
N LYS A 79 11.79 5.20 -6.07
CA LYS A 79 10.56 5.84 -5.58
C LYS A 79 10.05 5.12 -4.33
N PRO A 80 9.43 5.83 -3.37
CA PRO A 80 8.77 5.18 -2.25
C PRO A 80 7.73 4.17 -2.73
N ILE A 81 7.80 2.96 -2.16
CA ILE A 81 6.85 1.88 -2.43
C ILE A 81 5.84 1.84 -1.30
N TYR A 82 4.57 1.78 -1.65
CA TYR A 82 3.45 1.77 -0.73
C TYR A 82 2.72 0.44 -0.81
N VAL A 83 2.12 0.03 0.32
CA VAL A 83 1.35 -1.20 0.42
C VAL A 83 -0.13 -0.91 0.20
N VAL A 84 -0.77 -1.72 -0.63
CA VAL A 84 -2.23 -1.83 -0.69
C VAL A 84 -2.66 -2.78 0.42
N LEU A 85 -3.39 -2.26 1.40
CA LEU A 85 -4.03 -3.09 2.41
C LEU A 85 -5.35 -3.62 1.84
N GLY A 86 -5.53 -4.94 1.86
CA GLY A 86 -6.82 -5.55 1.61
C GLY A 86 -7.74 -5.22 2.77
N LEU A 87 -8.97 -4.78 2.46
CA LEU A 87 -10.04 -4.63 3.44
C LEU A 87 -10.33 -6.01 4.04
N SER A 88 -9.60 -6.37 5.08
CA SER A 88 -10.09 -7.33 6.05
C SER A 88 -11.22 -6.61 6.74
N TYR A 89 -12.46 -6.97 6.44
CA TYR A 89 -13.57 -6.69 7.34
C TYR A 89 -13.22 -7.35 8.68
N PHE A 90 -12.44 -6.66 9.52
CA PHE A 90 -12.59 -6.77 10.96
C PHE A 90 -13.96 -6.16 11.25
N GLN A 91 -14.99 -6.93 10.90
CA GLN A 91 -16.33 -6.72 11.38
C GLN A 91 -16.15 -6.83 12.89
N TYR A 92 -16.12 -5.67 13.55
CA TYR A 92 -16.34 -5.60 14.98
C TYR A 92 -17.68 -6.31 15.15
N MET A 93 -17.63 -7.59 15.54
CA MET A 93 -18.77 -8.36 15.97
C MET A 93 -19.22 -7.67 17.25
N ASN A 94 -19.96 -6.58 17.05
CA ASN A 94 -20.74 -5.90 18.06
C ASN A 94 -21.84 -6.90 18.41
N ASN A 95 -21.48 -7.89 19.24
CA ASN A 95 -22.44 -8.71 19.94
C ASN A 95 -23.19 -7.78 20.89
N LYS A 96 -24.34 -7.32 20.40
CA LYS A 96 -25.34 -6.63 21.19
C LYS A 96 -26.13 -7.65 22.01
#